data_AF-A0A3B9USI7-F1
#
_entry.id   AF-A0A3B9USI7-F1
#
_cell.length_a   1.000
_cell.length_b   1.000
_cell.length_c   1.000
_cell.angle_alpha   90.00
_cell.angle_beta   90.00
_cell.angle_gamma   90.00
#
_symmetry.space_group_name_H-M   'P 1'
#
loop_
_entity.id
_entity.type
_entity.pdbx_description
1 polymer ?
#
loop_
_entity_poly.entity_id
_entity_poly.type
_entity_poly.pdbx_seq_one_letter_code
_entity_poly.pdbx_strand_id
1 'polypeptide(L)'
;MAFKLLIINPGSTSTKIGVYEDTNPILVETLRHSSEEIGRFQAIYDQFNFRKEVILNVLKQKNFDVNTLDAIVGRGGLLKSIEGGTYAINEAMLEDLRIGIQGQHA
;
A
#
# COMPACT_ATOMS: atom_id res chain seq x y z
N MET A 1 11.88 6.27 22.17
CA MET A 1 12.10 6.26 20.71
C MET A 1 10.73 6.20 20.08
N ALA A 2 10.49 7.02 19.06
CA ALA A 2 9.23 7.00 18.31
C ALA A 2 9.37 6.05 17.12
N PHE A 3 8.29 5.37 16.74
CA PHE A 3 8.26 4.49 15.57
C PHE A 3 7.94 5.29 14.30
N LYS A 4 8.70 5.09 13.24
CA LYS A 4 8.44 5.62 11.90
C LYS A 4 7.66 4.62 11.07
N LEU A 5 6.41 4.97 10.76
CA LEU A 5 5.45 4.09 10.12
C LEU A 5 5.07 4.63 8.74
N LEU A 6 5.08 3.78 7.71
CA LEU A 6 4.47 4.08 6.42
C LEU A 6 3.12 3.39 6.30
N ILE A 7 2.05 4.16 6.20
CA ILE A 7 0.69 3.68 6.03
C ILE A 7 0.32 3.77 4.55
N ILE A 8 -0.14 2.67 3.96
CA ILE A 8 -0.48 2.56 2.54
C ILE A 8 -1.93 2.13 2.41
N ASN A 9 -2.73 2.93 1.72
CA ASN A 9 -4.12 2.63 1.40
C ASN A 9 -4.35 2.79 -0.11
N PRO A 10 -4.16 1.69 -0.87
CA PRO A 10 -4.56 1.62 -2.25
C PRO A 10 -6.08 1.76 -2.43
N GLY A 11 -6.48 2.39 -3.53
CA GLY A 11 -7.85 2.48 -3.98
C GLY A 11 -7.92 2.48 -5.52
N SER A 12 -9.12 2.49 -6.07
CA SER A 12 -9.36 2.22 -7.49
C SER A 12 -8.54 3.14 -8.41
N THR A 13 -8.61 4.46 -8.19
CA THR A 13 -7.90 5.48 -8.98
C THR A 13 -6.95 6.34 -8.14
N SER A 14 -6.62 5.87 -6.93
CA SER A 14 -5.67 6.58 -6.07
C SER A 14 -4.90 5.63 -5.18
N THR A 15 -3.78 6.09 -4.64
CA THR A 15 -3.11 5.49 -3.49
C THR A 15 -2.91 6.59 -2.46
N LYS A 16 -3.50 6.45 -1.27
CA LYS A 16 -3.22 7.33 -0.14
C LYS A 16 -2.03 6.76 0.62
N ILE A 17 -1.06 7.61 0.93
CA ILE A 17 0.05 7.24 1.80
C ILE A 17 0.17 8.24 2.95
N GLY A 18 0.71 7.78 4.07
CA GLY A 18 1.17 8.66 5.13
C GLY A 18 2.38 8.12 5.86
N VAL A 19 3.34 8.98 6.16
CA VAL A 19 4.46 8.69 7.06
C VAL A 19 4.14 9.31 8.42
N TYR A 20 4.24 8.52 9.47
CA TYR A 20 3.97 8.94 10.84
C TYR A 20 5.17 8.66 11.73
N GLU A 21 5.41 9.55 12.69
CA GLU A 21 6.21 9.26 13.90
C GLU A 21 5.23 9.03 15.05
N ASP A 22 5.11 7.78 15.49
CA ASP A 22 4.02 7.30 16.35
C ASP A 22 2.65 7.73 15.81
N THR A 23 2.00 8.71 16.44
CA THR A 23 0.70 9.25 16.04
C THR A 23 0.81 10.57 15.27
N ASN A 24 2.01 11.14 15.15
CA ASN A 24 2.24 12.43 14.51
C ASN A 24 2.46 12.29 12.99
N PRO A 25 1.63 12.90 12.13
CA PRO A 25 1.82 12.84 10.69
C PRO A 25 3.01 13.70 10.26
N ILE A 26 3.97 13.08 9.57
CA ILE A 26 5.14 13.75 8.97
C ILE A 26 4.87 14.09 7.51
N LEU A 27 4.19 13.19 6.79
CA LEU A 27 3.83 13.33 5.38
C LEU A 27 2.50 12.64 5.16
N VAL A 28 1.56 13.28 4.45
CA VAL A 28 0.32 12.64 4.00
C VAL A 28 0.07 13.06 2.56
N GLU A 29 -0.04 12.09 1.66
CA GLU A 29 -0.17 12.33 0.23
C GLU A 29 -1.30 11.48 -0.36
N THR A 30 -1.99 12.04 -1.35
CA THR A 30 -2.94 11.29 -2.19
C THR A 30 -2.38 11.24 -3.61
N LEU A 31 -1.89 10.07 -3.99
CA LEU A 31 -1.34 9.80 -5.31
C LEU A 31 -2.52 9.46 -6.22
N ARG A 32 -2.79 10.26 -7.25
CA ARG A 32 -3.90 10.04 -8.19
C ARG A 32 -3.38 9.34 -9.43
N HIS A 33 -4.13 8.36 -9.91
CA HIS A 33 -3.84 7.61 -11.12
C HIS A 33 -4.96 7.88 -12.12
N SER A 34 -4.61 8.19 -13.36
CA SER A 34 -5.62 8.35 -14.40
C SER A 34 -6.26 7.00 -14.75
N SER A 35 -7.51 7.02 -15.21
CA SER A 35 -8.18 5.80 -15.70
C SER A 35 -7.42 5.19 -16.88
N GLU A 36 -6.72 6.00 -17.69
CA GLU A 36 -5.89 5.52 -18.78
C GLU A 36 -4.68 4.74 -18.27
N GLU A 37 -3.96 5.24 -17.27
CA GLU A 37 -2.80 4.54 -16.68
C GLU A 37 -3.22 3.23 -16.03
N ILE A 38 -4.30 3.25 -15.25
CA ILE A 38 -4.83 2.04 -14.59
C ILE A 38 -5.39 1.04 -15.61
N GLY A 39 -6.02 1.53 -16.69
CA GLY A 39 -6.60 0.70 -17.73
C GLY A 39 -5.59 -0.07 -18.59
N ARG A 40 -4.28 0.21 -18.44
CA ARG A 40 -3.21 -0.54 -19.12
C ARG A 40 -2.95 -1.91 -18.50
N PHE A 41 -3.43 -2.16 -17.29
CA PHE A 41 -3.20 -3.41 -16.55
C PHE A 41 -4.38 -4.38 -16.75
N GLN A 42 -4.09 -5.67 -16.98
CA GLN A 42 -5.13 -6.68 -17.20
C GLN A 42 -5.82 -7.08 -15.90
N ALA A 43 -5.05 -7.22 -14.82
CA ALA A 43 -5.54 -7.49 -13.47
C ALA A 43 -5.13 -6.40 -12.48
N ILE A 44 -5.84 -6.30 -11.34
CA ILE A 44 -5.46 -5.37 -10.26
C ILE A 44 -4.07 -5.69 -9.72
N TYR A 45 -3.72 -6.97 -9.60
CA TYR A 45 -2.42 -7.40 -9.10
C TYR A 45 -1.25 -6.93 -9.99
N ASP A 46 -1.47 -6.79 -11.30
CA ASP A 46 -0.44 -6.32 -12.24
C ASP A 46 -0.02 -4.86 -11.98
N GLN A 47 -0.84 -4.09 -11.25
CA GLN A 47 -0.54 -2.72 -10.85
C GLN A 47 0.51 -2.63 -9.74
N PHE A 48 0.91 -3.76 -9.12
CA PHE A 48 1.79 -3.79 -7.96
C PHE A 48 3.07 -2.96 -8.15
N ASN A 49 3.83 -3.25 -9.22
CA ASN A 49 5.09 -2.57 -9.48
C ASN A 49 4.86 -1.08 -9.77
N PHE A 50 3.84 -0.74 -10.55
CA PHE A 50 3.48 0.65 -10.83
C PHE A 50 3.18 1.42 -9.54
N ARG A 51 2.31 0.89 -8.67
CA ARG A 51 1.95 1.55 -7.41
C ARG A 51 3.13 1.69 -6.48
N LYS A 52 3.98 0.65 -6.38
CA LYS A 52 5.22 0.69 -5.59
C LYS A 52 6.14 1.82 -6.07
N GLU A 53 6.39 1.92 -7.37
CA GLU A 53 7.27 2.96 -7.92
C GLU A 53 6.70 4.37 -7.70
N VAL A 54 5.39 4.57 -7.85
CA VAL A 54 4.75 5.86 -7.59
C VAL A 54 4.93 6.28 -6.12
N ILE A 55 4.79 5.36 -5.16
CA ILE A 55 5.04 5.63 -3.73
C ILE A 55 6.50 5.99 -3.47
N LEU A 56 7.44 5.16 -3.96
CA LEU A 56 8.88 5.39 -3.75
C LEU A 56 9.34 6.72 -4.36
N ASN A 57 8.83 7.08 -5.53
CA ASN A 57 9.15 8.35 -6.17
C ASN A 57 8.66 9.55 -5.35
N VAL A 58 7.44 9.50 -4.80
CA VAL A 58 6.94 10.59 -3.95
C VAL A 58 7.71 10.69 -2.64
N LEU A 59 8.04 9.57 -1.99
CA LEU A 59 8.88 9.60 -0.78
C LEU A 59 10.25 10.21 -1.07
N LYS A 60 10.88 9.84 -2.19
CA LYS A 60 12.15 10.42 -2.65
C LYS A 60 12.02 11.92 -2.95
N GLN A 61 10.96 12.35 -3.64
CA GLN A 61 10.71 13.77 -3.94
C GLN A 61 10.52 14.62 -2.67
N LYS A 62 9.98 14.01 -1.61
CA LYS A 62 9.82 14.64 -0.28
C LYS A 62 11.07 14.51 0.59
N ASN A 63 12.19 14.03 0.04
CA ASN A 63 13.44 13.77 0.74
C ASN A 63 13.28 12.84 1.95
N PHE A 64 12.36 11.87 1.86
CA PHE A 64 12.17 10.87 2.91
C PHE A 64 12.97 9.60 2.59
N ASP A 65 13.79 9.15 3.54
CA ASP A 65 14.55 7.90 3.43
C ASP A 65 13.74 6.72 3.97
N VAL A 66 13.35 5.82 3.07
CA VAL A 66 12.54 4.63 3.37
C VAL A 66 13.27 3.64 4.28
N ASN A 67 14.60 3.68 4.35
CA ASN A 67 15.37 2.81 5.25
C ASN A 67 15.26 3.23 6.72
N THR A 68 14.65 4.39 7.00
CA THR A 68 14.39 4.86 8.37
C THR A 68 13.04 4.40 8.92
N LEU A 69 12.25 3.65 8.14
CA LEU A 69 10.97 3.10 8.57
C LEU A 69 11.16 1.89 9.48
N ASP A 70 10.40 1.86 10.57
CA ASP A 70 10.32 0.70 11.48
C ASP A 70 9.29 -0.32 11.00
N ALA A 71 8.21 0.14 10.37
CA ALA A 71 7.19 -0.74 9.80
C ALA A 71 6.42 -0.08 8.64
N ILE A 72 5.80 -0.94 7.83
CA ILE A 72 4.90 -0.57 6.75
C ILE A 72 3.57 -1.27 7.00
N VAL A 73 2.47 -0.52 6.97
CA VAL A 73 1.11 -1.01 7.23
C VAL A 73 0.25 -0.77 6.00
N GLY A 74 -0.28 -1.86 5.44
CA GLY A 74 -1.21 -1.82 4.32
C GLY A 74 -2.66 -2.01 4.77
N ARG A 75 -3.61 -1.41 4.05
CA ARG A 75 -5.02 -1.81 4.14
C ARG A 75 -5.16 -3.27 3.66
N GLY A 76 -5.88 -4.09 4.43
CA GLY A 76 -6.18 -5.47 4.03
C GLY A 76 -6.99 -5.57 2.73
N GLY A 77 -6.65 -6.56 1.91
CA GLY A 77 -7.38 -6.91 0.69
C GLY A 77 -8.50 -7.92 0.93
N LEU A 78 -9.00 -8.52 -0.16
CA LEU A 78 -10.04 -9.56 -0.11
C LEU A 78 -9.42 -10.92 0.22
N LEU A 79 -9.19 -11.13 1.52
CA LEU A 79 -8.72 -12.39 2.09
C LEU A 79 -9.90 -13.29 2.48
N LYS A 80 -9.61 -14.54 2.82
CA LYS A 80 -10.55 -15.44 3.52
C LYS A 80 -11.05 -14.78 4.82
N SER A 81 -12.22 -15.19 5.29
CA SER A 81 -12.76 -14.73 6.58
C SER A 81 -11.79 -15.04 7.72
N ILE A 82 -11.42 -14.01 8.47
CA ILE A 82 -10.52 -14.06 9.63
C ILE A 82 -11.05 -13.10 10.70
N GLU A 83 -10.56 -13.23 11.93
CA GLU A 83 -10.91 -12.32 13.02
C GLU A 83 -10.43 -10.88 12.72
N GLY A 84 -11.07 -9.88 13.32
CA GLY A 84 -10.62 -8.50 13.21
C GLY A 84 -9.30 -8.30 13.94
N GLY A 85 -8.31 -7.65 13.31
CA GLY A 85 -7.03 -7.38 13.94
C GLY A 85 -5.93 -6.95 12.97
N THR A 86 -4.73 -6.86 13.50
CA THR A 86 -3.51 -6.60 12.72
C THR A 86 -2.74 -7.89 12.55
N TYR A 87 -2.32 -8.17 11.32
CA TYR A 87 -1.65 -9.41 10.95
C TYR A 87 -0.29 -9.12 10.33
N ALA A 88 0.71 -9.93 10.66
CA ALA A 88 1.95 -9.97 9.90
C ALA A 88 1.67 -10.56 8.52
N ILE A 89 2.20 -9.90 7.48
CA ILE A 89 2.12 -10.40 6.11
C ILE A 89 2.94 -11.68 6.01
N ASN A 90 2.39 -12.71 5.38
CA ASN A 90 3.04 -13.99 5.14
C ASN A 90 2.75 -14.52 3.73
N GLU A 91 3.46 -15.57 3.32
CA GLU A 91 3.32 -16.14 1.98
C GLU A 91 1.89 -16.60 1.65
N ALA A 92 1.16 -17.16 2.63
CA ALA A 92 -0.22 -17.59 2.41
C ALA A 92 -1.15 -16.41 2.12
N MET A 93 -0.98 -15.29 2.82
CA MET A 93 -1.72 -14.05 2.57
C MET A 93 -1.39 -13.48 1.19
N LEU A 94 -0.10 -13.48 0.81
CA LEU A 94 0.34 -12.99 -0.49
C LEU A 94 -0.24 -13.83 -1.64
N GLU A 95 -0.24 -15.16 -1.49
CA GLU A 95 -0.78 -16.06 -2.48
C GLU A 95 -2.29 -15.87 -2.65
N ASP A 96 -3.05 -15.80 -1.54
CA ASP A 96 -4.50 -15.57 -1.56
C ASP A 96 -4.85 -14.26 -2.29
N LEU A 97 -4.08 -13.19 -2.07
CA LEU A 97 -4.28 -11.90 -2.73
C LEU A 97 -3.86 -11.92 -4.21
N ARG A 98 -2.81 -12.68 -4.55
CA ARG A 98 -2.31 -12.81 -5.92
C ARG A 98 -3.30 -13.55 -6.81
N ILE A 99 -3.85 -14.67 -6.34
CA ILE A 99 -4.84 -15.45 -7.09
C ILE A 99 -6.25 -14.85 -7.01
N GLY A 100 -6.48 -13.95 -6.04
CA GLY A 100 -7.78 -13.32 -5.81
C GLY A 100 -8.83 -14.33 -5.34
N ILE A 101 -8.50 -15.13 -4.32
CA ILE A 101 -9.35 -16.25 -3.87
C ILE A 101 -10.77 -15.81 -3.43
N GLN A 102 -10.94 -14.55 -3.04
CA GLN A 102 -12.22 -13.91 -2.72
C GLN A 102 -12.53 -12.73 -3.66
N GLY A 103 -11.91 -12.68 -4.84
CA GLY A 103 -11.96 -11.57 -5.78
C GLY A 103 -10.75 -10.64 -5.67
N GLN A 104 -10.80 -9.52 -6.40
CA GLN A 104 -9.74 -8.50 -6.41
C GLN A 104 -10.26 -7.19 -5.85
N HIS A 105 -9.44 -6.52 -5.04
CA HIS A 105 -9.70 -5.18 -4.52
C HIS A 105 -8.44 -4.33 -4.65
N ALA A 106 -8.64 -3.06 -5.00
CA ALA A 106 -7.58 -2.12 -5.32
C ALA A 106 -6.77 -1.72 -4.09
#